data_AF-A0A940QNU8-F1
#
_entry.id   AF-A0A940QNU8-F1
#
_cell.length_a   1.000
_cell.length_b   1.000
_cell.length_c   1.000
_cell.angle_alpha   90.00
_cell.angle_beta   90.00
_cell.angle_gamma   90.00
#
_symmetry.space_group_name_H-M   'P 1'
#
loop_
_entity.id
_entity.type
_entity.pdbx_description
1 polymer ?
#
loop_
_entity_poly.entity_id
_entity_poly.type
_entity_poly.pdbx_seq_one_letter_code
_entity_poly.pdbx_strand_id
1 'polypeptide(L)'
;SDYDTTVHFITEEELIKNHSGIPHGGFVIRTGTTGENNQTKHTVEFSLKLGSNPEFTSSVLCAFARAAYRLNAEGVSGCKTIFDIAPAYLCKQNPDELRSHLL
;
A
#
# COMPACT_ATOMS: atom_id res chain seq x y z
N SER A 1 -9.55 3.98 -28.78
CA SER A 1 -8.65 3.39 -27.78
C SER A 1 -8.15 4.52 -26.92
N ASP A 2 -8.12 4.33 -25.60
CA ASP A 2 -7.69 5.35 -24.64
C ASP A 2 -6.18 5.24 -24.31
N TYR A 3 -5.47 4.28 -24.90
CA TYR A 3 -4.07 3.99 -24.62
C TYR A 3 -3.24 3.82 -25.90
N ASP A 4 -2.01 4.34 -25.86
CA ASP A 4 -0.94 3.95 -26.79
C ASP A 4 -0.46 2.54 -26.39
N THR A 5 -0.51 1.60 -27.34
CA THR A 5 -0.31 0.17 -27.08
C THR A 5 0.74 -0.39 -28.03
N THR A 6 1.81 -0.95 -27.47
CA THR A 6 2.86 -1.64 -28.23
C THR A 6 2.69 -3.15 -28.12
N VAL A 7 2.90 -3.87 -29.23
CA VAL A 7 2.85 -5.33 -29.30
C VAL A 7 4.24 -5.86 -29.67
N HIS A 8 4.74 -6.81 -28.89
CA HIS A 8 6.01 -7.50 -29.14
C HIS A 8 5.75 -8.99 -29.38
N PHE A 9 6.26 -9.52 -30.49
CA PHE A 9 6.27 -10.96 -30.75
C PHE A 9 7.55 -11.57 -30.17
N ILE A 10 7.40 -12.55 -29.29
CA ILE A 10 8.51 -13.20 -28.56
C ILE A 10 8.34 -14.71 -28.56
N THR A 11 9.41 -15.44 -28.24
CA THR A 11 9.38 -16.89 -28.07
C THR A 11 8.82 -17.28 -26.70
N GLU A 12 8.40 -18.54 -26.55
CA GLU A 12 8.00 -19.10 -25.26
C GLU A 12 9.16 -19.08 -24.23
N GLU A 13 10.39 -19.38 -24.66
CA GLU A 13 11.57 -19.34 -23.79
C GLU A 13 11.79 -17.94 -23.20
N GLU A 14 11.66 -16.89 -24.01
CA GLU A 14 11.78 -15.50 -23.57
C GLU A 14 10.68 -15.13 -22.57
N LEU A 15 9.43 -15.54 -22.85
CA LEU A 15 8.29 -15.31 -21.96
C LEU A 15 8.52 -15.95 -20.58
N ILE A 16 8.93 -17.22 -20.53
CA ILE A 16 9.16 -17.93 -19.28
C ILE A 16 10.33 -17.32 -18.50
N LYS A 17 11.44 -17.01 -19.20
CA LYS A 17 12.66 -16.52 -18.57
C LYS A 17 12.53 -15.11 -18.01
N ASN A 18 11.88 -14.19 -18.73
CA ASN A 18 11.90 -12.76 -18.42
C ASN A 18 10.53 -12.19 -18.00
N HIS A 19 9.42 -12.89 -18.24
CA HIS A 19 8.06 -12.39 -18.00
C HIS A 19 7.20 -13.28 -17.09
N SER A 20 7.81 -14.24 -16.38
CA SER A 20 7.10 -15.11 -15.41
C SER A 20 6.84 -14.46 -14.05
N GLY A 21 7.52 -13.35 -13.74
CA GLY A 21 7.31 -12.61 -12.51
C GLY A 21 5.97 -11.86 -12.49
N ILE A 22 5.50 -11.51 -11.29
CA ILE A 22 4.33 -10.64 -11.09
C ILE A 22 4.76 -9.35 -10.36
N PRO A 23 5.74 -8.59 -10.89
CA PRO A 23 6.11 -7.33 -10.32
C PRO A 23 4.97 -6.31 -10.52
N HIS A 24 4.84 -5.38 -9.58
CA HIS A 24 3.93 -4.25 -9.74
C HIS A 24 4.48 -3.07 -8.95
N GLY A 25 3.90 -1.90 -9.16
CA GLY A 25 4.20 -0.73 -8.37
C GLY A 25 3.21 0.38 -8.68
N GLY A 26 3.58 1.58 -8.30
CA GLY A 26 2.79 2.77 -8.60
C GLY A 26 3.12 3.89 -7.63
N PHE A 27 2.51 5.03 -7.91
CA PHE A 27 2.68 6.25 -7.14
C PHE A 27 1.30 6.83 -6.80
N VAL A 28 1.17 7.34 -5.58
CA VAL A 28 0.10 8.26 -5.20
C VAL A 28 0.77 9.59 -4.89
N ILE A 29 0.47 10.60 -5.70
CA ILE A 29 1.09 11.92 -5.60
C ILE A 29 0.01 12.94 -5.28
N ARG A 30 0.24 13.73 -4.23
CA ARG A 30 -0.58 14.88 -3.87
C ARG A 30 0.29 16.14 -3.89
N THR A 31 0.00 17.04 -4.82
CA THR A 31 0.59 18.39 -4.85
C THR A 31 -0.47 19.41 -4.41
N GLY A 32 -0.08 20.34 -3.55
CA GLY A 32 -0.95 21.42 -3.06
C GLY A 32 -0.18 22.72 -2.87
N THR A 33 -0.89 23.83 -2.73
CA THR A 33 -0.30 25.15 -2.50
C THR A 33 -0.90 25.80 -1.26
N THR A 34 -0.08 26.54 -0.53
CA THR A 34 -0.46 27.36 0.64
C THR A 34 0.19 28.75 0.55
N GLY A 35 -0.09 29.62 1.53
CA GLY A 35 0.43 30.99 1.60
C GLY A 35 -0.37 31.98 0.76
N GLU A 36 -0.19 33.27 1.01
CA GLU A 36 -0.78 34.33 0.18
C GLU A 36 -0.34 34.15 -1.28
N ASN A 37 -1.27 34.30 -2.22
CA ASN A 37 -1.05 34.08 -3.66
C ASN A 37 -0.53 32.67 -4.04
N ASN A 38 -0.79 31.62 -3.24
CA ASN A 38 -0.40 30.23 -3.53
C ASN A 38 1.12 30.03 -3.74
N GLN A 39 1.94 30.90 -3.14
CA GLN A 39 3.38 30.94 -3.37
C GLN A 39 4.14 29.74 -2.79
N THR A 40 3.57 29.05 -1.80
CA THR A 40 4.22 27.89 -1.16
C THR A 40 3.67 26.60 -1.75
N LYS A 41 4.50 25.85 -2.47
CA LYS A 41 4.12 24.54 -3.03
C LYS A 41 4.53 23.41 -2.08
N HIS A 42 3.68 22.40 -1.96
CA HIS A 42 3.90 21.19 -1.17
C HIS A 42 3.62 19.97 -2.04
N THR A 43 4.43 18.93 -1.88
CA THR A 43 4.23 17.64 -2.55
C THR A 43 4.35 16.53 -1.51
N VAL A 44 3.42 15.59 -1.54
CA VAL A 44 3.46 14.33 -0.79
C VAL A 44 3.41 13.21 -1.81
N GLU A 45 4.34 12.26 -1.70
CA GLU A 45 4.45 11.11 -2.58
C GLU A 45 4.49 9.82 -1.75
N PHE A 46 3.71 8.85 -2.19
CA PHE A 46 3.77 7.47 -1.73
C PHE A 46 4.08 6.57 -2.94
N SER A 47 5.06 5.68 -2.80
CA SER A 47 5.46 4.79 -3.88
C SER A 47 5.54 3.34 -3.41
N LEU A 48 5.26 2.42 -4.35
CA LEU A 48 5.49 1.00 -4.18
C LEU A 48 6.33 0.48 -5.35
N LYS A 49 7.34 -0.32 -5.03
CA LYS A 49 8.14 -1.09 -5.99
C LYS A 49 8.19 -2.54 -5.51
N LEU A 50 7.38 -3.40 -6.13
CA LEU A 50 7.12 -4.74 -5.66
C LEU A 50 7.73 -5.77 -6.61
N GLY A 51 8.53 -6.69 -6.05
CA GLY A 51 8.99 -7.87 -6.80
C GLY A 51 7.86 -8.89 -7.03
N SER A 52 6.91 -8.98 -6.09
CA SER A 52 5.72 -9.83 -6.16
C SER A 52 4.52 -9.08 -5.58
N ASN A 53 3.56 -8.72 -6.44
CA ASN A 53 2.32 -8.07 -6.02
C ASN A 53 1.48 -8.96 -5.08
N PRO A 54 1.26 -10.26 -5.38
CA PRO A 54 0.45 -11.12 -4.50
C PRO A 54 1.04 -11.28 -3.09
N GLU A 55 2.37 -11.36 -2.96
CA GLU A 55 3.04 -11.47 -1.65
C GLU A 55 2.86 -10.21 -0.81
N PHE A 56 3.03 -9.04 -1.44
CA PHE A 56 2.82 -7.77 -0.76
C PHE A 56 1.35 -7.61 -0.31
N THR A 57 0.40 -7.88 -1.20
CA THR A 57 -1.04 -7.85 -0.85
C THR A 57 -1.35 -8.80 0.30
N SER A 58 -0.82 -10.03 0.28
CA SER A 58 -1.02 -11.02 1.35
C SER A 58 -0.44 -10.57 2.68
N SER A 59 0.72 -9.89 2.66
CA SER A 59 1.34 -9.32 3.86
C SER A 59 0.46 -8.22 4.48
N VAL A 60 -0.13 -7.36 3.65
CA VAL A 60 -1.10 -6.35 4.09
C VAL A 60 -2.34 -7.02 4.70
N LEU A 61 -2.91 -8.03 4.03
CA LEU A 61 -4.06 -8.79 4.56
C LEU A 61 -3.77 -9.41 5.93
N CYS A 62 -2.58 -10.00 6.12
CA CYS A 62 -2.16 -10.56 7.41
C CYS A 62 -2.09 -9.49 8.52
N ALA A 63 -1.60 -8.28 8.21
CA ALA A 63 -1.60 -7.18 9.15
C ALA A 63 -3.02 -6.71 9.53
N PHE A 64 -3.94 -6.66 8.56
CA PHE A 64 -5.33 -6.31 8.82
C PHE A 64 -6.13 -7.40 9.55
N ALA A 65 -5.78 -8.68 9.38
CA ALA A 65 -6.37 -9.76 10.16
C ALA A 65 -6.12 -9.57 11.68
N ARG A 66 -4.93 -9.08 12.06
CA ARG A 66 -4.62 -8.71 13.46
C ARG A 66 -5.52 -7.59 13.97
N ALA A 67 -5.76 -6.56 13.14
CA ALA A 67 -6.66 -5.47 13.48
C ALA A 67 -8.10 -5.97 13.68
N ALA A 68 -8.60 -6.79 12.75
CA ALA A 68 -9.93 -7.38 12.84
C ALA A 68 -10.11 -8.22 14.12
N TYR A 69 -9.10 -9.03 14.47
CA TYR A 69 -9.11 -9.81 15.71
C TYR A 69 -9.21 -8.94 16.96
N ARG A 70 -8.38 -7.89 17.05
CA ARG A 70 -8.38 -6.96 18.20
C ARG A 70 -9.72 -6.22 18.33
N LEU A 71 -10.22 -5.67 17.23
CA LEU A 71 -11.52 -4.98 17.21
C LEU A 71 -12.66 -5.91 17.64
N ASN A 72 -12.65 -7.16 17.18
CA ASN A 72 -13.62 -8.16 17.64
C ASN A 72 -13.51 -8.44 19.14
N ALA A 73 -12.30 -8.54 19.69
CA ALA A 73 -12.08 -8.72 21.13
C ALA A 73 -12.58 -7.52 21.97
N GLU A 74 -12.62 -6.33 21.37
CA GLU A 74 -13.18 -5.11 21.96
C GLU A 74 -14.71 -4.98 21.74
N GLY A 75 -15.34 -5.96 21.09
CA GLY A 75 -16.78 -5.96 20.82
C GLY A 75 -17.22 -5.14 19.60
N VAL A 76 -16.27 -4.69 18.77
CA VAL A 76 -16.56 -3.96 17.52
C VAL A 76 -16.95 -4.96 16.43
N SER A 77 -18.07 -4.70 15.76
CA SER A 77 -18.60 -5.51 14.65
C SER A 77 -18.99 -4.67 13.43
N GLY A 78 -19.26 -5.34 12.31
CA GLY A 78 -19.68 -4.72 11.05
C GLY A 78 -18.54 -4.53 10.04
N CYS A 79 -18.88 -4.10 8.83
CA CYS A 79 -17.91 -3.87 7.77
C CYS A 79 -17.04 -2.65 8.08
N LYS A 80 -15.72 -2.76 7.84
CA LYS A 80 -14.72 -1.71 8.03
C LYS A 80 -13.83 -1.63 6.81
N THR A 81 -13.38 -0.43 6.49
CA THR A 81 -12.38 -0.14 5.46
C THR A 81 -11.06 0.25 6.12
N ILE A 82 -10.00 0.42 5.34
CA ILE A 82 -8.70 0.86 5.86
C ILE A 82 -8.77 2.22 6.57
N PHE A 83 -9.76 3.06 6.23
CA PHE A 83 -9.95 4.37 6.84
C PHE A 83 -10.49 4.30 8.27
N ASP A 84 -11.04 3.16 8.68
CA ASP A 84 -11.59 2.93 10.01
C ASP A 84 -10.56 2.32 10.98
N ILE A 85 -9.38 1.94 10.48
CA ILE A 85 -8.38 1.18 11.24
C ILE A 85 -7.16 2.07 11.55
N ALA A 86 -6.99 2.42 12.83
CA ALA A 86 -5.79 3.13 13.25
C ALA A 86 -4.53 2.26 13.06
N PRO A 87 -3.38 2.81 12.59
CA PRO A 87 -2.18 2.03 12.30
C PRO A 87 -1.67 1.14 13.45
N ALA A 88 -1.89 1.54 14.70
CA ALA A 88 -1.49 0.76 15.88
C ALA A 88 -2.14 -0.64 15.94
N TYR A 89 -3.33 -0.82 15.36
CA TYR A 89 -3.99 -2.13 15.29
C TYR A 89 -3.25 -3.11 14.36
N LEU A 90 -2.48 -2.60 13.40
CA LEU A 90 -1.72 -3.40 12.46
C LEU A 90 -0.43 -3.93 13.07
N CYS A 91 0.09 -3.30 14.13
CA CYS A 91 1.36 -3.65 14.75
C CYS A 91 1.20 -4.75 15.81
N LYS A 92 2.21 -5.63 15.91
CA LYS A 92 2.24 -6.68 16.94
C LYS A 92 2.60 -6.13 18.33
N GLN A 93 3.38 -5.06 18.35
CA GLN A 93 3.88 -4.37 19.54
C GLN A 93 2.73 -3.81 20.38
N ASN A 94 2.99 -3.65 21.67
CA ASN A 94 2.07 -2.96 22.58
C ASN A 94 2.20 -1.42 22.41
N PRO A 95 1.26 -0.63 22.98
CA PRO A 95 1.27 0.82 22.81
C PRO A 95 2.54 1.52 23.34
N ASP A 96 3.15 1.03 24.43
CA ASP A 96 4.37 1.62 24.98
C ASP A 96 5.57 1.40 24.05
N GLU A 97 5.73 0.18 23.53
CA GLU A 97 6.77 -0.16 22.55
C GLU A 97 6.62 0.64 21.24
N LEU A 98 5.39 0.84 20.76
CA LEU A 98 5.14 1.66 19.58
C LEU A 98 5.59 3.10 19.80
N ARG A 99 5.29 3.68 20.97
CA ARG A 99 5.68 5.04 21.32
C ARG A 99 7.18 5.19 21.50
N SER A 100 7.86 4.21 22.10
CA SER A 100 9.30 4.33 22.37
C SER A 100 10.18 4.15 21.14
N HIS A 101 9.67 3.52 20.08
CA HIS A 101 10.48 3.14 18.92
C HIS A 101 10.06 3.80 17.60
N LEU A 102 8.81 4.29 17.48
CA LEU A 102 8.24 4.77 16.21
C LEU A 102 7.59 6.17 16.29
N LEU A 103 7.66 6.85 17.45
CA LEU A 103 7.19 8.23 17.68
C LEU A 103 8.28 9.02 18.41
#